data_AF-A0A021X2Y1-F1
#
_entry.id   AF-A0A021X2Y1-F1
#
_cell.length_a   1.000
_cell.length_b   1.000
_cell.length_c   1.000
_cell.angle_alpha   90.00
_cell.angle_beta   90.00
_cell.angle_gamma   90.00
#
_symmetry.space_group_name_H-M   'P 1'
#
loop_
_entity.id
_entity.type
_entity.pdbx_description
1 polymer ?
#
loop_
_entity_poly.entity_id
_entity_poly.type
_entity_poly.pdbx_seq_one_letter_code
_entity_poly.pdbx_strand_id
1 'polypeptide(L)'
;MRFLPALVLGLSVFSPAAYAEEAATCPAKPVILAFSDTVLADREKLPRLKARGFGAEAAYLKIRYGRLSMDEATKLAHGLRDAGVREAIDLAGAIDGARDGFDALGNADPVQLNGLISTVRAILVHGDGDKLLAAIASLPPERQIPISGRIVPAIADRPDEEKAKLAASAGRHKLFFLQAGLVASQRDPNAWPVFVAGFPEAAMLADLTRMWSWAPALVGNPALPRIPVPDAAMQATQKSLHAIWIMAAKEPERDFLMTYLNQTGDVASAEKAATAVLAEITAGRIKPEGLLDPAWLLAYRTLRAAVPDPAVVDTTLESMPINTRRVVPPTSNVSIRDLIDRIVAIDALAPYLTGKSDVLPEAPTDVSLKFQAEWPLWAELSKSLTSVPLTPLAKDPVKAPIVAELLFAAGDHARLADFVLAVEPAETKLAIATDFAMRLDRGCQSYMHHPAEALLLAGQPLFKFDPAQ
;
A
#
# COMPACT_ATOMS: atom_id res chain seq x y z
N MET A 1 -20.67 -49.20 41.48
CA MET A 1 -20.60 -47.80 41.97
C MET A 1 -19.12 -47.44 42.05
N ARG A 2 -18.59 -46.58 41.16
CA ARG A 2 -18.22 -45.15 41.43
C ARG A 2 -17.07 -45.04 42.48
N PHE A 3 -15.93 -44.38 42.31
CA PHE A 3 -15.35 -43.45 41.32
C PHE A 3 -13.81 -43.32 41.57
N LEU A 4 -13.03 -43.05 40.50
CA LEU A 4 -11.79 -42.23 40.34
C LEU A 4 -10.62 -42.23 41.36
N PRO A 5 -9.37 -42.32 40.87
CA PRO A 5 -8.24 -41.51 41.35
C PRO A 5 -7.95 -40.34 40.39
N ALA A 6 -7.61 -39.20 40.97
CA ALA A 6 -7.35 -37.93 40.29
C ALA A 6 -6.09 -37.98 39.41
N LEU A 7 -6.23 -37.44 38.20
CA LEU A 7 -5.20 -37.29 37.18
C LEU A 7 -4.46 -35.97 37.40
N VAL A 8 -3.16 -36.03 37.69
CA VAL A 8 -2.27 -34.86 37.70
C VAL A 8 -1.91 -34.53 36.25
N LEU A 9 -2.61 -33.53 35.67
CA LEU A 9 -2.23 -32.92 34.41
C LEU A 9 -1.16 -31.86 34.68
N GLY A 10 0.07 -32.17 34.30
CA GLY A 10 1.14 -31.18 34.18
C GLY A 10 0.79 -30.18 33.09
N LEU A 11 0.48 -28.95 33.51
CA LEU A 11 0.40 -27.80 32.63
C LEU A 11 1.83 -27.41 32.23
N SER A 12 2.27 -27.88 31.08
CA SER A 12 3.40 -27.32 30.34
C SER A 12 3.01 -25.88 29.97
N VAL A 13 3.46 -24.93 30.77
CA VAL A 13 3.35 -23.50 30.49
C VAL A 13 4.21 -23.22 29.26
N PHE A 14 3.59 -23.22 28.08
CA PHE A 14 4.20 -22.65 26.89
C PHE A 14 4.35 -21.15 27.13
N SER A 15 5.56 -20.74 27.51
CA SER A 15 5.93 -19.33 27.64
C SER A 15 5.68 -18.62 26.30
N PRO A 16 4.82 -17.58 26.24
CA PRO A 16 4.59 -16.79 25.02
C PRO A 16 5.79 -15.90 24.65
N ALA A 17 6.86 -15.92 25.43
CA ALA A 17 8.06 -15.12 25.22
C ALA A 17 8.92 -15.61 24.04
N ALA A 18 8.79 -16.86 23.59
CA ALA A 18 9.62 -17.41 22.52
C ALA A 18 9.17 -17.02 21.10
N TYR A 19 7.93 -16.51 20.93
CA TYR A 19 7.40 -16.06 19.63
C TYR A 19 7.51 -14.54 19.39
N ALA A 20 7.92 -13.77 20.39
CA ALA A 20 8.10 -12.32 20.26
C ALA A 20 9.54 -11.93 19.85
N GLU A 21 10.53 -12.81 20.06
CA GLU A 21 11.94 -12.53 19.76
C GLU A 21 12.33 -12.78 18.29
N GLU A 22 11.57 -13.60 17.55
CA GLU A 22 11.83 -13.89 16.13
C GLU A 22 11.47 -12.73 15.18
N ALA A 23 10.75 -11.71 15.67
CA ALA A 23 10.43 -10.48 14.91
C ALA A 23 11.60 -9.46 14.85
N ALA A 24 12.73 -9.74 15.51
CA ALA A 24 13.77 -8.74 15.77
C ALA A 24 14.86 -8.60 14.69
N THR A 25 15.00 -9.52 13.73
CA THR A 25 16.05 -9.42 12.70
C THR A 25 15.48 -9.44 11.30
N CYS A 26 15.32 -8.25 10.68
CA CYS A 26 15.11 -8.13 9.25
C CYS A 26 16.43 -8.48 8.52
N PRO A 27 16.55 -9.64 7.84
CA PRO A 27 17.80 -10.02 7.18
C PRO A 27 18.14 -9.10 6.01
N ALA A 28 17.12 -8.47 5.41
CA ALA A 28 17.26 -7.50 4.34
C ALA A 28 17.69 -6.10 4.80
N LYS A 29 17.79 -5.85 6.12
CA LYS A 29 18.12 -4.51 6.67
C LYS A 29 19.39 -3.91 6.03
N PRO A 30 20.52 -4.63 5.90
CA PRO A 30 21.72 -4.07 5.26
C PRO A 30 21.48 -3.64 3.81
N VAL A 31 20.67 -4.41 3.07
CA VAL A 31 20.34 -4.13 1.67
C VAL A 31 19.40 -2.94 1.54
N ILE A 32 18.38 -2.85 2.40
CA ILE A 32 17.46 -1.70 2.48
C ILE A 32 18.25 -0.42 2.74
N LEU A 33 19.20 -0.45 3.68
CA LEU A 33 20.07 0.70 3.98
C LEU A 33 21.00 1.03 2.81
N ALA A 34 21.64 0.04 2.20
CA ALA A 34 22.51 0.25 1.05
C ALA A 34 21.77 0.89 -0.14
N PHE A 35 20.55 0.44 -0.43
CA PHE A 35 19.70 1.06 -1.45
C PHE A 35 19.26 2.47 -1.08
N SER A 36 18.87 2.68 0.16
CA SER A 36 18.49 4.01 0.65
C SER A 36 19.65 4.99 0.53
N ASP A 37 20.86 4.58 0.92
CA ASP A 37 22.08 5.38 0.81
C ASP A 37 22.45 5.66 -0.65
N THR A 38 22.35 4.64 -1.51
CA THR A 38 22.58 4.78 -2.95
C THR A 38 21.64 5.82 -3.56
N VAL A 39 20.33 5.73 -3.27
CA VAL A 39 19.34 6.70 -3.77
C VAL A 39 19.64 8.11 -3.30
N LEU A 40 19.94 8.29 -2.02
CA LEU A 40 20.19 9.61 -1.44
C LEU A 40 21.49 10.25 -1.96
N ALA A 41 22.54 9.46 -2.16
CA ALA A 41 23.84 9.93 -2.64
C ALA A 41 23.86 10.17 -4.16
N ASP A 42 23.34 9.23 -4.94
CA ASP A 42 23.47 9.27 -6.40
C ASP A 42 22.42 10.15 -7.09
N ARG A 43 21.39 10.64 -6.37
CA ARG A 43 20.38 11.55 -6.96
C ARG A 43 20.98 12.82 -7.55
N GLU A 44 22.08 13.32 -6.99
CA GLU A 44 22.76 14.53 -7.46
C GLU A 44 23.45 14.32 -8.82
N LYS A 45 23.64 13.06 -9.23
CA LYS A 45 24.16 12.71 -10.56
C LYS A 45 23.10 12.83 -11.65
N LEU A 46 21.83 13.00 -11.30
CA LEU A 46 20.74 13.15 -12.25
C LEU A 46 20.44 14.62 -12.56
N PRO A 47 19.91 14.93 -13.76
CA PRO A 47 19.32 16.24 -14.03
C PRO A 47 18.24 16.58 -13.00
N ARG A 48 18.17 17.87 -12.60
CA ARG A 48 17.31 18.35 -11.51
C ARG A 48 15.87 17.83 -11.58
N LEU A 49 15.24 17.82 -12.75
CA LEU A 49 13.85 17.35 -12.88
C LEU A 49 13.69 15.85 -12.58
N LYS A 50 14.65 15.02 -12.98
CA LYS A 50 14.65 13.58 -12.71
C LYS A 50 14.98 13.29 -11.24
N ALA A 51 15.94 14.02 -10.68
CA ALA A 51 16.32 13.90 -9.27
C ALA A 51 15.15 14.13 -8.31
N ARG A 52 14.15 14.95 -8.68
CA ARG A 52 12.95 15.19 -7.85
C ARG A 52 12.11 13.94 -7.61
N GLY A 53 12.21 12.92 -8.45
CA GLY A 53 11.45 11.67 -8.31
C GLY A 53 12.05 10.70 -7.29
N PHE A 54 13.20 11.01 -6.69
CA PHE A 54 13.94 10.09 -5.84
C PHE A 54 14.32 10.74 -4.50
N GLY A 55 14.01 10.05 -3.40
CA GLY A 55 14.64 10.34 -2.10
C GLY A 55 13.72 10.28 -0.89
N ALA A 56 12.41 10.55 -1.00
CA ALA A 56 11.52 10.58 0.17
C ALA A 56 11.37 9.19 0.81
N GLU A 57 11.09 8.16 0.00
CA GLU A 57 10.97 6.77 0.45
C GLU A 57 12.30 6.24 1.01
N ALA A 58 13.39 6.48 0.29
CA ALA A 58 14.74 6.12 0.74
C ALA A 58 15.12 6.80 2.05
N ALA A 59 14.80 8.08 2.23
CA ALA A 59 15.05 8.79 3.48
C ALA A 59 14.24 8.21 4.63
N TYR A 60 12.95 7.95 4.42
CA TYR A 60 12.11 7.36 5.45
C TYR A 60 12.63 5.98 5.88
N LEU A 61 12.96 5.10 4.93
CA LEU A 61 13.56 3.80 5.23
C LEU A 61 14.90 3.94 5.95
N LYS A 62 15.78 4.84 5.51
CA LYS A 62 17.05 5.13 6.20
C LYS A 62 16.81 5.59 7.63
N ILE A 63 15.86 6.48 7.88
CA ILE A 63 15.51 6.95 9.21
C ILE A 63 15.09 5.78 10.11
N ARG A 64 14.16 4.94 9.64
CA ARG A 64 13.60 3.83 10.43
C ARG A 64 14.62 2.70 10.66
N TYR A 65 15.22 2.19 9.58
CA TYR A 65 16.18 1.08 9.66
C TYR A 65 17.53 1.49 10.23
N GLY A 66 17.98 2.72 9.93
CA GLY A 66 19.22 3.30 10.42
C GLY A 66 19.11 3.84 11.84
N ARG A 67 17.87 3.96 12.37
CA ARG A 67 17.57 4.50 13.70
C ARG A 67 18.17 5.89 13.90
N LEU A 68 18.00 6.75 12.90
CA LEU A 68 18.44 8.14 12.97
C LEU A 68 17.70 8.83 14.13
N SER A 69 18.41 9.72 14.83
CA SER A 69 17.78 10.62 15.79
C SER A 69 16.78 11.55 15.09
N MET A 70 15.84 12.11 15.85
CA MET A 70 14.87 13.05 15.27
C MET A 70 15.52 14.28 14.64
N ASP A 71 16.66 14.76 15.18
CA ASP A 71 17.37 15.89 14.58
C ASP A 71 18.05 15.52 13.25
N GLU A 72 18.63 14.32 13.16
CA GLU A 72 19.18 13.80 11.89
C GLU A 72 18.06 13.57 10.85
N ALA A 73 16.92 13.03 11.28
CA ALA A 73 15.75 12.83 10.45
C ALA A 73 15.19 14.17 9.93
N THR A 74 15.02 15.17 10.80
CA THR A 74 14.61 16.53 10.43
C THR A 74 15.56 17.11 9.39
N LYS A 75 16.87 17.08 9.65
CA LYS A 75 17.89 17.61 8.72
C LYS A 75 17.80 16.94 7.35
N LEU A 76 17.67 15.62 7.32
CA LEU A 76 17.57 14.85 6.07
C LEU A 76 16.29 15.20 5.29
N ALA A 77 15.12 15.16 5.95
CA ALA A 77 13.84 15.41 5.30
C ALA A 77 13.69 16.84 4.80
N HIS A 78 14.11 17.83 5.60
CA HIS A 78 14.06 19.24 5.21
C HIS A 78 15.03 19.52 4.06
N GLY A 79 16.24 18.94 4.07
CA GLY A 79 17.17 19.06 2.94
C GLY A 79 16.60 18.52 1.62
N LEU A 80 15.81 17.44 1.67
CA LEU A 80 15.11 16.91 0.49
C LEU A 80 13.95 17.80 0.04
N ARG A 81 13.16 18.32 0.99
CA ARG A 81 12.09 19.30 0.72
C ARG A 81 12.65 20.53 0.02
N ASP A 82 13.74 21.09 0.53
CA ASP A 82 14.35 22.32 0.00
C ASP A 82 14.97 22.07 -1.39
N ALA A 83 15.42 20.85 -1.66
CA ALA A 83 15.84 20.42 -2.99
C ALA A 83 14.66 20.18 -3.97
N GLY A 84 13.41 20.26 -3.50
CA GLY A 84 12.21 20.08 -4.29
C GLY A 84 11.88 18.63 -4.63
N VAL A 85 12.40 17.68 -3.85
CA VAL A 85 12.07 16.25 -3.98
C VAL A 85 10.58 16.05 -3.72
N ARG A 86 9.94 15.27 -4.59
CA ARG A 86 8.52 14.95 -4.48
C ARG A 86 8.29 14.14 -3.19
N GLU A 87 7.11 14.29 -2.58
CA GLU A 87 6.73 13.68 -1.29
C GLU A 87 7.58 14.09 -0.07
N ALA A 88 8.77 14.70 -0.25
CA ALA A 88 9.63 15.14 0.85
C ALA A 88 9.00 16.24 1.72
N ILE A 89 8.08 17.03 1.15
CA ILE A 89 7.27 17.98 1.92
C ILE A 89 6.37 17.26 2.94
N ASP A 90 5.77 16.12 2.58
CA ASP A 90 4.92 15.35 3.49
C ASP A 90 5.78 14.57 4.50
N LEU A 91 6.96 14.08 4.11
CA LEU A 91 7.91 13.47 5.04
C LEU A 91 8.40 14.49 6.09
N ALA A 92 8.80 15.68 5.65
CA ALA A 92 9.23 16.76 6.54
C ALA A 92 8.09 17.19 7.46
N GLY A 93 6.89 17.39 6.91
CA GLY A 93 5.71 17.74 7.70
C GLY A 93 5.30 16.66 8.70
N ALA A 94 5.45 15.37 8.37
CA ALA A 94 5.22 14.28 9.31
C ALA A 94 6.21 14.29 10.49
N ILE A 95 7.48 14.64 10.24
CA ILE A 95 8.49 14.79 11.29
C ILE A 95 8.16 15.99 12.17
N ASP A 96 7.87 17.14 11.57
CA ASP A 96 7.59 18.38 12.30
C ASP A 96 6.29 18.23 13.10
N GLY A 97 5.25 17.65 12.50
CA GLY A 97 3.98 17.35 13.18
C GLY A 97 4.12 16.33 14.30
N ALA A 98 5.09 15.40 14.23
CA ALA A 98 5.36 14.48 15.33
C ALA A 98 6.10 15.15 16.50
N ARG A 99 6.88 16.20 16.24
CA ARG A 99 7.62 16.96 17.27
C ARG A 99 6.77 18.04 17.93
N ASP A 100 6.10 18.84 17.11
CA ASP A 100 5.48 20.10 17.52
C ASP A 100 3.97 20.13 17.24
N GLY A 101 3.40 19.01 16.77
CA GLY A 101 1.97 18.88 16.54
C GLY A 101 1.44 19.85 15.49
N PHE A 102 0.27 20.44 15.75
CA PHE A 102 -0.32 21.42 14.84
C PHE A 102 0.50 22.72 14.77
N ASP A 103 1.22 23.05 15.85
CA ASP A 103 1.98 24.30 15.94
C ASP A 103 3.20 24.29 14.98
N ALA A 104 3.62 23.11 14.49
CA ALA A 104 4.60 22.93 13.42
C ALA A 104 4.27 23.71 12.13
N LEU A 105 2.97 23.94 11.86
CA LEU A 105 2.52 24.68 10.68
C LEU A 105 2.81 26.19 10.79
N GLY A 106 3.05 26.71 12.00
CA GLY A 106 3.22 28.13 12.25
C GLY A 106 2.03 28.94 11.71
N ASN A 107 2.30 29.86 10.79
CA ASN A 107 1.28 30.69 10.14
C ASN A 107 0.84 30.15 8.76
N ALA A 108 1.18 28.91 8.42
CA ALA A 108 0.80 28.32 7.14
C ALA A 108 -0.73 28.15 7.04
N ASP A 109 -1.27 28.40 5.83
CA ASP A 109 -2.67 28.15 5.54
C ASP A 109 -2.94 26.63 5.67
N PRO A 110 -3.91 26.17 6.48
CA PRO A 110 -4.26 24.75 6.61
C PRO A 110 -4.60 24.08 5.27
N VAL A 111 -4.99 24.84 4.24
CA VAL A 111 -5.17 24.33 2.86
C VAL A 111 -3.90 23.64 2.32
N GLN A 112 -2.72 24.04 2.80
CA GLN A 112 -1.45 23.40 2.41
C GLN A 112 -1.36 21.93 2.85
N LEU A 113 -2.17 21.50 3.82
CA LEU A 113 -2.28 20.09 4.23
C LEU A 113 -2.97 19.22 3.20
N ASN A 114 -3.58 19.81 2.17
CA ASN A 114 -4.22 19.03 1.12
C ASN A 114 -3.18 18.19 0.35
N GLY A 115 -3.29 16.87 0.47
CA GLY A 115 -2.33 15.92 -0.10
C GLY A 115 -1.15 15.57 0.82
N LEU A 116 -1.08 16.13 2.04
CA LEU A 116 -0.05 15.83 3.04
C LEU A 116 -0.59 14.89 4.12
N ILE A 117 -0.93 13.67 3.72
CA ILE A 117 -1.61 12.71 4.60
C ILE A 117 -0.73 12.26 5.78
N SER A 118 0.59 12.15 5.58
CA SER A 118 1.53 11.77 6.65
C SER A 118 1.61 12.88 7.70
N THR A 119 1.66 14.13 7.25
CA THR A 119 1.64 15.33 8.10
C THR A 119 0.34 15.41 8.92
N VAL A 120 -0.81 15.22 8.27
CA VAL A 120 -2.12 15.19 8.94
C VAL A 120 -2.16 14.09 10.00
N ARG A 121 -1.67 12.88 9.69
CA ARG A 121 -1.57 11.81 10.68
C ARG A 121 -0.73 12.23 11.88
N ALA A 122 0.47 12.78 11.64
CA ALA A 122 1.39 13.14 12.71
C ALA A 122 0.76 14.14 13.69
N ILE A 123 0.07 15.17 13.18
CA ILE A 123 -0.67 16.15 13.99
C ILE A 123 -1.77 15.48 14.83
N LEU A 124 -2.53 14.56 14.22
CA LEU A 124 -3.61 13.84 14.91
C LEU A 124 -3.06 12.94 16.03
N VAL A 125 -1.97 12.21 15.76
CA VAL A 125 -1.32 11.31 16.73
C VAL A 125 -0.60 12.08 17.84
N HIS A 126 -0.12 13.30 17.56
CA HIS A 126 0.43 14.21 18.57
C HIS A 126 -0.63 14.66 19.60
N GLY A 127 -1.92 14.63 19.24
CA GLY A 127 -3.04 15.01 20.11
C GLY A 127 -3.64 16.39 19.79
N ASP A 128 -3.18 17.07 18.75
CA ASP A 128 -3.68 18.39 18.34
C ASP A 128 -4.87 18.31 17.37
N GLY A 129 -5.61 17.21 17.39
CA GLY A 129 -6.76 17.02 16.49
C GLY A 129 -7.80 18.14 16.61
N ASP A 130 -8.13 18.60 17.82
CA ASP A 130 -9.13 19.67 18.00
C ASP A 130 -8.66 21.01 17.40
N LYS A 131 -7.35 21.35 17.52
CA LYS A 131 -6.74 22.52 16.87
C LYS A 131 -6.84 22.42 15.34
N LEU A 132 -6.49 21.26 14.79
CA LEU A 132 -6.59 21.00 13.36
C LEU A 132 -8.04 21.17 12.87
N LEU A 133 -9.02 20.63 13.60
CA LEU A 133 -10.43 20.73 13.23
C LEU A 133 -10.95 22.17 13.33
N ALA A 134 -10.55 22.93 14.36
CA ALA A 134 -10.87 24.35 14.46
C ALA A 134 -10.32 25.15 13.27
N ALA A 135 -9.08 24.86 12.88
CA ALA A 135 -8.43 25.51 11.74
C ALA A 135 -9.16 25.17 10.43
N ILE A 136 -9.54 23.91 10.20
CA ILE A 136 -10.33 23.51 9.03
C ILE A 136 -11.70 24.21 9.03
N ALA A 137 -12.38 24.27 10.17
CA ALA A 137 -13.69 24.91 10.29
C ALA A 137 -13.66 26.43 10.03
N SER A 138 -12.50 27.07 10.19
CA SER A 138 -12.31 28.49 9.84
C SER A 138 -12.21 28.75 8.34
N LEU A 139 -11.99 27.70 7.53
CA LEU A 139 -11.91 27.82 6.08
C LEU A 139 -13.31 27.94 5.45
N PRO A 140 -13.41 28.54 4.25
CA PRO A 140 -14.62 28.46 3.44
C PRO A 140 -15.08 27.01 3.19
N PRO A 141 -16.40 26.71 3.16
CA PRO A 141 -16.92 25.35 3.05
C PRO A 141 -16.34 24.52 1.90
N GLU A 142 -16.10 25.15 0.74
CA GLU A 142 -15.53 24.50 -0.44
C GLU A 142 -14.10 23.98 -0.23
N ARG A 143 -13.39 24.49 0.78
CA ARG A 143 -12.02 24.08 1.14
C ARG A 143 -11.97 23.07 2.29
N GLN A 144 -13.07 22.88 3.02
CA GLN A 144 -13.11 21.99 4.18
C GLN A 144 -13.09 20.51 3.78
N ILE A 145 -13.87 20.14 2.76
CA ILE A 145 -14.06 18.74 2.34
C ILE A 145 -12.75 18.09 1.87
N PRO A 146 -11.93 18.72 1.00
CA PRO A 146 -10.68 18.09 0.53
C PRO A 146 -9.72 17.71 1.66
N ILE A 147 -9.57 18.56 2.69
CA ILE A 147 -8.70 18.30 3.84
C ILE A 147 -9.35 17.24 4.75
N SER A 148 -10.64 17.40 5.05
CA SER A 148 -11.41 16.47 5.88
C SER A 148 -11.41 15.04 5.33
N GLY A 149 -11.52 14.90 4.01
CA GLY A 149 -11.53 13.59 3.34
C GLY A 149 -10.24 12.79 3.52
N ARG A 150 -9.12 13.44 3.88
CA ARG A 150 -7.83 12.78 4.13
C ARG A 150 -7.66 12.28 5.56
N ILE A 151 -8.39 12.85 6.52
CA ILE A 151 -8.30 12.47 7.93
C ILE A 151 -8.74 11.02 8.12
N VAL A 152 -9.85 10.60 7.51
CA VAL A 152 -10.35 9.21 7.64
C VAL A 152 -9.31 8.17 7.17
N PRO A 153 -8.74 8.28 5.95
CA PRO A 153 -7.59 7.49 5.54
C PRO A 153 -6.41 7.57 6.52
N ALA A 154 -6.01 8.77 6.97
CA ALA A 154 -4.81 8.98 7.79
C ALA A 154 -4.81 8.21 9.11
N ILE A 155 -6.00 7.95 9.67
CA ILE A 155 -6.19 7.27 10.97
C ILE A 155 -7.04 6.01 10.87
N ALA A 156 -7.13 5.39 9.68
CA ALA A 156 -7.95 4.19 9.46
C ALA A 156 -7.59 3.03 10.40
N ASP A 157 -6.31 2.92 10.78
CA ASP A 157 -5.75 1.91 11.68
C ASP A 157 -5.99 2.19 13.17
N ARG A 158 -6.32 3.45 13.53
CA ARG A 158 -6.47 3.87 14.93
C ARG A 158 -7.68 3.22 15.61
N PRO A 159 -7.67 3.08 16.96
CA PRO A 159 -8.79 2.54 17.71
C PRO A 159 -10.08 3.34 17.55
N ASP A 160 -11.22 2.66 17.69
CA ASP A 160 -12.55 3.29 17.58
C ASP A 160 -12.75 4.40 18.62
N GLU A 161 -12.16 4.26 19.82
CA GLU A 161 -12.22 5.31 20.86
C GLU A 161 -11.64 6.64 20.38
N GLU A 162 -10.50 6.61 19.68
CA GLU A 162 -9.86 7.81 19.14
C GLU A 162 -10.68 8.39 17.98
N LYS A 163 -11.17 7.54 17.07
CA LYS A 163 -12.07 7.94 15.99
C LYS A 163 -13.35 8.58 16.52
N ALA A 164 -13.93 8.03 17.58
CA ALA A 164 -15.14 8.55 18.23
C ALA A 164 -14.89 9.91 18.90
N LYS A 165 -13.77 10.08 19.62
CA LYS A 165 -13.36 11.38 20.21
C LYS A 165 -13.20 12.44 19.13
N LEU A 166 -12.53 12.11 18.03
CA LEU A 166 -12.33 13.02 16.91
C LEU A 166 -13.64 13.33 16.19
N ALA A 167 -14.53 12.35 16.01
CA ALA A 167 -15.86 12.54 15.42
C ALA A 167 -16.72 13.50 16.27
N ALA A 168 -16.69 13.35 17.59
CA ALA A 168 -17.39 14.28 18.49
C ALA A 168 -16.82 15.71 18.40
N SER A 169 -15.50 15.86 18.27
CA SER A 169 -14.88 17.18 18.01
C SER A 169 -15.29 17.76 16.66
N ALA A 170 -15.29 16.97 15.59
CA ALA A 170 -15.74 17.39 14.27
C ALA A 170 -17.20 17.90 14.31
N GLY A 171 -18.08 17.23 15.05
CA GLY A 171 -19.45 17.68 15.27
C GLY A 171 -19.56 19.04 15.96
N ARG A 172 -18.73 19.31 16.98
CA ARG A 172 -18.69 20.63 17.65
C ARG A 172 -18.28 21.76 16.69
N HIS A 173 -17.38 21.45 15.77
CA HIS A 173 -16.91 22.37 14.73
C HIS A 173 -17.78 22.38 13.47
N LYS A 174 -18.93 21.68 13.46
CA LYS A 174 -19.86 21.54 12.32
C LYS A 174 -19.22 20.94 11.06
N LEU A 175 -18.15 20.17 11.22
CA LEU A 175 -17.49 19.43 10.14
C LEU A 175 -18.21 18.09 9.91
N PHE A 176 -19.49 18.13 9.54
CA PHE A 176 -20.37 16.95 9.49
C PHE A 176 -19.92 15.89 8.49
N PHE A 177 -19.31 16.30 7.37
CA PHE A 177 -18.69 15.38 6.42
C PHE A 177 -17.62 14.53 7.11
N LEU A 178 -16.73 15.15 7.89
CA LEU A 178 -15.69 14.43 8.60
C LEU A 178 -16.28 13.57 9.73
N GLN A 179 -17.20 14.12 10.51
CA GLN A 179 -17.86 13.39 11.60
C GLN A 179 -18.47 12.08 11.10
N ALA A 180 -19.23 12.13 10.00
CA ALA A 180 -19.84 10.95 9.39
C ALA A 180 -18.78 9.95 8.92
N GLY A 181 -17.72 10.40 8.25
CA GLY A 181 -16.66 9.51 7.78
C GLY A 181 -15.92 8.78 8.90
N LEU A 182 -15.61 9.49 9.98
CA LEU A 182 -14.97 8.92 11.17
C LEU A 182 -15.85 7.85 11.80
N VAL A 183 -17.15 8.11 11.95
CA VAL A 183 -18.12 7.14 12.46
C VAL A 183 -18.23 5.92 11.54
N ALA A 184 -18.37 6.14 10.23
CA ALA A 184 -18.52 5.07 9.25
C ALA A 184 -17.27 4.16 9.15
N SER A 185 -16.11 4.65 9.60
CA SER A 185 -14.83 3.91 9.62
C SER A 185 -14.54 3.20 10.96
N GLN A 186 -15.48 3.20 11.91
CA GLN A 186 -15.34 2.47 13.18
C GLN A 186 -15.64 0.97 12.99
N ARG A 187 -14.90 0.13 13.71
CA ARG A 187 -15.09 -1.33 13.72
C ARG A 187 -16.40 -1.71 14.39
N ASP A 188 -16.87 -0.97 15.39
CA ASP A 188 -18.19 -1.16 16.00
C ASP A 188 -19.31 -0.94 14.96
N PRO A 189 -20.08 -1.98 14.57
CA PRO A 189 -21.17 -1.85 13.61
C PRO A 189 -22.32 -0.95 14.11
N ASN A 190 -22.40 -0.66 15.42
CA ASN A 190 -23.44 0.20 16.00
C ASN A 190 -23.10 1.69 15.94
N ALA A 191 -21.85 2.07 15.63
CA ALA A 191 -21.42 3.46 15.61
C ALA A 191 -22.27 4.32 14.66
N TRP A 192 -22.54 3.80 13.45
CA TRP A 192 -23.34 4.50 12.44
C TRP A 192 -24.82 4.66 12.83
N PRO A 193 -25.56 3.59 13.22
CA PRO A 193 -26.93 3.73 13.72
C PRO A 193 -27.07 4.74 14.87
N VAL A 194 -26.13 4.73 15.83
CA VAL A 194 -26.14 5.67 16.96
C VAL A 194 -25.95 7.11 16.48
N PHE A 195 -25.01 7.34 15.56
CA PHE A 195 -24.80 8.65 14.94
C PHE A 195 -26.05 9.16 14.23
N VAL A 196 -26.68 8.33 13.38
CA VAL A 196 -27.89 8.70 12.63
C VAL A 196 -29.03 9.08 13.58
N ALA A 197 -29.24 8.32 14.66
CA ALA A 197 -30.31 8.59 15.63
C ALA A 197 -30.13 9.92 16.39
N GLY A 198 -28.89 10.34 16.61
CA GLY A 198 -28.54 11.56 17.34
C GLY A 198 -28.19 12.76 16.46
N PHE A 199 -28.22 12.63 15.13
CA PHE A 199 -27.72 13.67 14.22
C PHE A 199 -28.72 14.83 14.08
N PRO A 200 -28.31 16.10 14.34
CA PRO A 200 -29.24 17.23 14.39
C PRO A 200 -29.77 17.68 13.01
N GLU A 201 -29.06 17.38 11.93
CA GLU A 201 -29.37 17.88 10.57
C GLU A 201 -29.87 16.76 9.65
N ALA A 202 -31.05 16.22 9.94
CA ALA A 202 -31.61 15.05 9.24
C ALA A 202 -31.62 15.17 7.69
N ALA A 203 -31.75 16.39 7.16
CA ALA A 203 -31.72 16.64 5.72
C ALA A 203 -30.37 16.29 5.06
N MET A 204 -29.25 16.34 5.80
CA MET A 204 -27.92 16.01 5.27
C MET A 204 -27.60 14.51 5.30
N LEU A 205 -28.36 13.71 6.07
CA LEU A 205 -28.03 12.31 6.29
C LEU A 205 -27.98 11.50 5.00
N ALA A 206 -28.88 11.75 4.05
CA ALA A 206 -28.88 11.05 2.77
C ALA A 206 -27.56 11.29 2.00
N ASP A 207 -27.08 12.53 1.97
CA ASP A 207 -25.83 12.89 1.30
C ASP A 207 -24.61 12.34 2.02
N LEU A 208 -24.55 12.45 3.35
CA LEU A 208 -23.47 11.89 4.16
C LEU A 208 -23.37 10.37 4.00
N THR A 209 -24.51 9.68 4.02
CA THR A 209 -24.58 8.23 3.85
C THR A 209 -24.10 7.83 2.45
N ARG A 210 -24.48 8.58 1.41
CA ARG A 210 -24.04 8.34 0.04
C ARG A 210 -22.52 8.51 -0.09
N MET A 211 -21.98 9.63 0.40
CA MET A 211 -20.57 9.97 0.30
C MET A 211 -19.66 9.00 1.05
N TRP A 212 -20.10 8.49 2.20
CA TRP A 212 -19.35 7.54 3.03
C TRP A 212 -19.85 6.10 2.93
N SER A 213 -20.67 5.78 1.94
CA SER A 213 -21.30 4.45 1.79
C SER A 213 -20.29 3.29 1.78
N TRP A 214 -19.06 3.60 1.38
CA TRP A 214 -17.94 2.69 1.29
C TRP A 214 -17.04 2.62 2.51
N ALA A 215 -17.03 3.63 3.38
CA ALA A 215 -16.09 3.71 4.50
C ALA A 215 -16.11 2.47 5.43
N PRO A 216 -17.27 1.79 5.64
CA PRO A 216 -17.29 0.54 6.39
C PRO A 216 -16.38 -0.55 5.82
N ALA A 217 -16.06 -0.52 4.52
CA ALA A 217 -15.17 -1.48 3.90
C ALA A 217 -13.75 -1.46 4.50
N LEU A 218 -13.31 -0.30 5.00
CA LEU A 218 -11.99 -0.11 5.63
C LEU A 218 -11.79 -1.01 6.87
N VAL A 219 -12.89 -1.39 7.51
CA VAL A 219 -12.90 -2.23 8.71
C VAL A 219 -13.61 -3.56 8.48
N GLY A 220 -14.07 -3.85 7.25
CA GLY A 220 -14.80 -5.06 6.90
C GLY A 220 -16.26 -5.10 7.33
N ASN A 221 -16.85 -3.96 7.70
CA ASN A 221 -18.27 -3.86 8.05
C ASN A 221 -19.16 -3.80 6.79
N PRO A 222 -20.45 -4.18 6.87
CA PRO A 222 -21.40 -4.02 5.76
C PRO A 222 -21.54 -2.57 5.29
N ALA A 223 -21.94 -2.39 4.02
CA ALA A 223 -22.19 -1.07 3.45
C ALA A 223 -23.25 -0.30 4.24
N LEU A 224 -23.12 1.03 4.26
CA LEU A 224 -24.17 1.87 4.83
C LEU A 224 -25.46 1.75 3.99
N PRO A 225 -26.65 1.83 4.61
CA PRO A 225 -27.92 1.76 3.89
C PRO A 225 -28.07 2.97 2.97
N ARG A 226 -28.45 2.78 1.71
CA ARG A 226 -28.79 3.92 0.83
C ARG A 226 -30.17 4.49 1.21
N ILE A 227 -30.30 5.81 1.13
CA ILE A 227 -31.53 6.56 1.37
C ILE A 227 -31.84 7.38 0.10
N PRO A 228 -32.97 7.16 -0.58
CA PRO A 228 -34.00 6.15 -0.31
C PRO A 228 -33.49 4.71 -0.52
N VAL A 229 -34.17 3.73 0.10
CA VAL A 229 -33.82 2.30 -0.03
C VAL A 229 -34.00 1.87 -1.49
N PRO A 230 -32.95 1.34 -2.15
CA PRO A 230 -33.04 0.90 -3.53
C PRO A 230 -33.92 -0.34 -3.70
N ASP A 231 -34.30 -0.67 -4.93
CA ASP A 231 -34.93 -1.95 -5.23
C ASP A 231 -33.98 -3.15 -4.97
N ALA A 232 -34.53 -4.37 -4.98
CA ALA A 232 -33.77 -5.58 -4.66
C ALA A 232 -32.58 -5.83 -5.60
N ALA A 233 -32.68 -5.45 -6.88
CA ALA A 233 -31.60 -5.63 -7.85
C ALA A 233 -30.45 -4.66 -7.55
N MET A 234 -30.76 -3.39 -7.30
CA MET A 234 -29.77 -2.39 -6.91
C MET A 234 -29.11 -2.71 -5.57
N GLN A 235 -29.85 -3.26 -4.61
CA GLN A 235 -29.29 -3.73 -3.33
C GLN A 235 -28.31 -4.88 -3.55
N ALA A 236 -28.64 -5.85 -4.42
CA ALA A 236 -27.72 -6.93 -4.76
C ALA A 236 -26.43 -6.40 -5.39
N THR A 237 -26.54 -5.49 -6.37
CA THR A 237 -25.37 -4.84 -6.97
C THR A 237 -24.55 -4.06 -5.94
N GLN A 238 -25.19 -3.32 -5.04
CA GLN A 238 -24.50 -2.59 -3.98
C GLN A 238 -23.71 -3.53 -3.06
N LYS A 239 -24.27 -4.69 -2.73
CA LYS A 239 -23.60 -5.71 -1.92
C LYS A 239 -22.37 -6.26 -2.63
N SER A 240 -22.49 -6.58 -3.93
CA SER A 240 -21.38 -7.06 -4.76
C SER A 240 -20.26 -6.01 -4.86
N LEU A 241 -20.62 -4.75 -5.12
CA LEU A 241 -19.66 -3.64 -5.11
C LEU A 241 -18.96 -3.53 -3.76
N HIS A 242 -19.70 -3.59 -2.66
CA HIS A 242 -19.11 -3.48 -1.32
C HIS A 242 -18.13 -4.61 -1.00
N ALA A 243 -18.38 -5.83 -1.47
CA ALA A 243 -17.43 -6.93 -1.33
C ALA A 243 -16.09 -6.64 -2.04
N ILE A 244 -16.14 -6.03 -3.22
CA ILE A 244 -14.95 -5.58 -3.95
C ILE A 244 -14.20 -4.52 -3.15
N TRP A 245 -14.91 -3.57 -2.53
CA TRP A 245 -14.27 -2.52 -1.72
C TRP A 245 -13.63 -3.07 -0.44
N ILE A 246 -14.24 -4.07 0.21
CA ILE A 246 -13.64 -4.74 1.37
C ILE A 246 -12.32 -5.41 0.98
N MET A 247 -12.29 -6.09 -0.18
CA MET A 247 -11.07 -6.70 -0.69
C MET A 247 -10.02 -5.64 -1.00
N ALA A 248 -10.37 -4.59 -1.75
CA ALA A 248 -9.44 -3.51 -2.10
C ALA A 248 -8.89 -2.77 -0.87
N ALA A 249 -9.67 -2.67 0.22
CA ALA A 249 -9.21 -2.11 1.48
C ALA A 249 -8.21 -3.00 2.25
N LYS A 250 -8.12 -4.28 1.89
CA LYS A 250 -7.21 -5.27 2.51
C LYS A 250 -6.07 -5.70 1.59
N GLU A 251 -6.13 -5.33 0.32
CA GLU A 251 -5.13 -5.69 -0.66
C GLU A 251 -3.80 -4.96 -0.41
N PRO A 252 -2.65 -5.60 -0.64
CA PRO A 252 -1.35 -4.97 -0.45
C PRO A 252 -1.03 -4.00 -1.59
N GLU A 253 -0.38 -2.87 -1.25
CA GLU A 253 0.15 -1.85 -2.17
C GLU A 253 -0.89 -1.16 -3.08
N ARG A 254 -1.60 -1.90 -3.94
CA ARG A 254 -2.51 -1.36 -4.96
C ARG A 254 -3.55 -2.38 -5.39
N ASP A 255 -4.76 -1.93 -5.69
CA ASP A 255 -5.81 -2.75 -6.31
C ASP A 255 -5.95 -2.40 -7.80
N PHE A 256 -6.19 -3.42 -8.63
CA PHE A 256 -6.53 -3.24 -10.05
C PHE A 256 -8.00 -3.55 -10.36
N LEU A 257 -8.69 -4.34 -9.53
CA LEU A 257 -10.06 -4.80 -9.79
C LEU A 257 -11.05 -3.63 -9.78
N MET A 258 -10.86 -2.61 -8.95
CA MET A 258 -11.68 -1.39 -9.01
C MET A 258 -11.49 -0.62 -10.32
N THR A 259 -10.27 -0.60 -10.87
CA THR A 259 -10.04 0.01 -12.19
C THR A 259 -10.72 -0.80 -13.29
N TYR A 260 -10.61 -2.12 -13.23
CA TYR A 260 -11.31 -3.02 -14.14
C TYR A 260 -12.82 -2.80 -14.10
N LEU A 261 -13.42 -2.87 -12.91
CA LEU A 261 -14.83 -2.63 -12.67
C LEU A 261 -15.31 -1.29 -13.22
N ASN A 262 -14.56 -0.21 -12.97
CA ASN A 262 -14.93 1.13 -13.42
C ASN A 262 -14.93 1.27 -14.95
N GLN A 263 -14.11 0.50 -15.67
CA GLN A 263 -14.02 0.57 -17.12
C GLN A 263 -14.98 -0.40 -17.83
N THR A 264 -15.25 -1.57 -17.25
CA THR A 264 -16.07 -2.61 -17.89
C THR A 264 -17.51 -2.64 -17.40
N GLY A 265 -17.75 -2.23 -16.15
CA GLY A 265 -19.02 -2.47 -15.46
C GLY A 265 -19.28 -3.93 -15.10
N ASP A 266 -18.31 -4.85 -15.27
CA ASP A 266 -18.47 -6.28 -14.96
C ASP A 266 -18.34 -6.55 -13.46
N VAL A 267 -19.44 -6.28 -12.75
CA VAL A 267 -19.55 -6.47 -11.29
C VAL A 267 -19.41 -7.94 -10.91
N ALA A 268 -20.00 -8.86 -11.68
CA ALA A 268 -20.09 -10.26 -11.29
C ALA A 268 -18.71 -10.94 -11.31
N SER A 269 -17.93 -10.74 -12.38
CA SER A 269 -16.59 -11.31 -12.47
C SER A 269 -15.63 -10.67 -11.47
N ALA A 270 -15.73 -9.35 -11.27
CA ALA A 270 -14.93 -8.63 -10.29
C ALA A 270 -15.23 -9.06 -8.85
N GLU A 271 -16.51 -9.26 -8.48
CA GLU A 271 -16.90 -9.78 -7.17
C GLU A 271 -16.34 -11.19 -6.92
N LYS A 272 -16.40 -12.06 -7.93
CA LYS A 272 -15.85 -13.42 -7.84
C LYS A 272 -14.34 -13.40 -7.58
N ALA A 273 -13.60 -12.56 -8.32
CA ALA A 273 -12.16 -12.37 -8.09
C ALA A 273 -11.87 -11.79 -6.70
N ALA A 274 -12.61 -10.74 -6.30
CA ALA A 274 -12.44 -10.11 -5.00
C ALA A 274 -12.72 -11.08 -3.83
N THR A 275 -13.75 -11.92 -3.96
CA THR A 275 -14.10 -12.93 -2.93
C THR A 275 -13.00 -13.97 -2.79
N ALA A 276 -12.40 -14.41 -3.90
CA ALA A 276 -11.28 -15.36 -3.87
C ALA A 276 -10.05 -14.76 -3.15
N VAL A 277 -9.67 -13.52 -3.48
CA VAL A 277 -8.55 -12.83 -2.80
C VAL A 277 -8.85 -12.61 -1.32
N LEU A 278 -10.05 -12.16 -0.97
CA LEU A 278 -10.43 -11.93 0.42
C LEU A 278 -10.41 -13.22 1.26
N ALA A 279 -10.76 -14.36 0.66
CA ALA A 279 -10.66 -15.66 1.33
C ALA A 279 -9.21 -16.03 1.67
N GLU A 280 -8.26 -15.78 0.76
CA GLU A 280 -6.83 -16.03 0.97
C GLU A 280 -6.20 -15.07 1.99
N ILE A 281 -6.64 -13.81 2.01
CA ILE A 281 -6.27 -12.83 3.05
C ILE A 281 -6.79 -13.30 4.40
N THR A 282 -8.06 -13.71 4.48
CA THR A 282 -8.67 -14.20 5.72
C THR A 282 -7.98 -15.46 6.23
N ALA A 283 -7.50 -16.32 5.33
CA ALA A 283 -6.74 -17.51 5.66
C ALA A 283 -5.26 -17.22 6.00
N GLY A 284 -4.80 -15.97 5.93
CA GLY A 284 -3.43 -15.55 6.23
C GLY A 284 -2.39 -15.95 5.18
N ARG A 285 -2.82 -16.45 4.01
CA ARG A 285 -1.91 -16.83 2.91
C ARG A 285 -1.47 -15.63 2.09
N ILE A 286 -2.31 -14.59 2.03
CA ILE A 286 -1.96 -13.26 1.51
C ILE A 286 -1.94 -12.29 2.69
N LYS A 287 -0.81 -11.60 2.88
CA LYS A 287 -0.63 -10.63 3.96
C LYS A 287 -0.93 -9.21 3.45
N PRO A 288 -1.86 -8.44 4.07
CA PRO A 288 -2.14 -7.05 3.69
C PRO A 288 -0.90 -6.14 3.67
N GLU A 289 0.06 -6.39 4.55
CA GLU A 289 1.32 -5.65 4.68
C GLU A 289 2.44 -6.17 3.77
N GLY A 290 2.18 -7.23 3.00
CA GLY A 290 3.13 -7.88 2.10
C GLY A 290 3.21 -7.25 0.71
N LEU A 291 3.56 -8.07 -0.28
CA LEU A 291 3.61 -7.69 -1.69
C LEU A 291 2.26 -7.90 -2.37
N LEU A 292 1.94 -7.09 -3.38
CA LEU A 292 0.72 -7.22 -4.18
C LEU A 292 0.68 -8.50 -5.04
N ASP A 293 1.83 -9.09 -5.38
CA ASP A 293 1.99 -10.14 -6.38
C ASP A 293 1.01 -11.31 -6.18
N PRO A 294 0.88 -11.91 -4.97
CA PRO A 294 -0.03 -13.03 -4.76
C PRO A 294 -1.50 -12.65 -4.93
N ALA A 295 -1.89 -11.45 -4.50
CA ALA A 295 -3.26 -10.94 -4.63
C ALA A 295 -3.60 -10.69 -6.10
N TRP A 296 -2.71 -10.00 -6.81
CA TRP A 296 -2.91 -9.68 -8.22
C TRP A 296 -2.98 -10.92 -9.10
N LEU A 297 -2.09 -11.89 -8.85
CA LEU A 297 -2.06 -13.13 -9.62
C LEU A 297 -3.35 -13.93 -9.44
N LEU A 298 -3.82 -14.04 -8.19
CA LEU A 298 -5.07 -14.74 -7.89
C LEU A 298 -6.28 -14.00 -8.47
N ALA A 299 -6.35 -12.68 -8.30
CA ALA A 299 -7.41 -11.85 -8.86
C ALA A 299 -7.47 -12.01 -10.38
N TYR A 300 -6.33 -11.92 -11.06
CA TYR A 300 -6.22 -12.07 -12.50
C TYR A 300 -6.68 -13.44 -12.99
N ARG A 301 -6.12 -14.53 -12.45
CA ARG A 301 -6.48 -15.89 -12.84
C ARG A 301 -7.96 -16.19 -12.57
N THR A 302 -8.50 -15.72 -11.44
CA THR A 302 -9.92 -15.86 -11.11
C THR A 302 -10.81 -15.07 -12.06
N LEU A 303 -10.42 -13.84 -12.39
CA LEU A 303 -11.14 -12.96 -13.31
C LEU A 303 -11.21 -13.55 -14.72
N ARG A 304 -10.07 -14.03 -15.25
CA ARG A 304 -10.03 -14.75 -16.53
C ARG A 304 -10.93 -15.97 -16.57
N ALA A 305 -10.93 -16.77 -15.49
CA ALA A 305 -11.75 -17.97 -15.39
C ALA A 305 -13.24 -17.66 -15.15
N ALA A 306 -13.60 -16.40 -14.86
CA ALA A 306 -14.97 -15.96 -14.66
C ALA A 306 -15.65 -15.52 -15.95
N VAL A 307 -14.88 -15.11 -16.96
CA VAL A 307 -15.41 -14.63 -18.24
C VAL A 307 -15.44 -15.74 -19.30
N PRO A 308 -16.38 -15.70 -20.27
CA PRO A 308 -16.41 -16.69 -21.36
C PRO A 308 -15.19 -16.64 -22.28
N ASP A 309 -14.64 -15.43 -22.51
CA ASP A 309 -13.45 -15.20 -23.32
C ASP A 309 -12.36 -14.51 -22.50
N PRO A 310 -11.34 -15.25 -22.02
CA PRO A 310 -10.21 -14.68 -21.27
C PRO A 310 -9.45 -13.58 -22.00
N ALA A 311 -9.46 -13.57 -23.34
CA ALA A 311 -8.76 -12.56 -24.13
C ALA A 311 -9.35 -11.16 -23.93
N VAL A 312 -10.64 -11.06 -23.58
CA VAL A 312 -11.29 -9.79 -23.22
C VAL A 312 -10.65 -9.21 -21.96
N VAL A 313 -10.39 -10.03 -20.94
CA VAL A 313 -9.72 -9.57 -19.71
C VAL A 313 -8.31 -9.10 -20.05
N ASP A 314 -7.55 -9.88 -20.82
CA ASP A 314 -6.16 -9.55 -21.18
C ASP A 314 -6.07 -8.21 -21.95
N THR A 315 -6.92 -8.03 -22.98
CA THR A 315 -6.98 -6.81 -23.80
C THR A 315 -7.44 -5.60 -22.98
N THR A 316 -8.40 -5.80 -22.08
CA THR A 316 -8.92 -4.72 -21.23
C THR A 316 -7.83 -4.22 -20.28
N LEU A 317 -7.11 -5.13 -19.61
CA LEU A 317 -6.02 -4.79 -18.70
C LEU A 317 -4.81 -4.18 -19.43
N GLU A 318 -4.59 -4.52 -20.71
CA GLU A 318 -3.55 -3.92 -21.55
C GLU A 318 -3.88 -2.46 -21.87
N SER A 319 -5.16 -2.12 -22.04
CA SER A 319 -5.59 -0.74 -22.28
C SER A 319 -5.54 0.18 -21.05
N MET A 320 -5.31 -0.37 -19.86
CA MET A 320 -5.30 0.36 -18.60
C MET A 320 -3.90 0.82 -18.21
N PRO A 321 -3.51 2.10 -18.43
CA PRO A 321 -2.23 2.59 -17.97
C PRO A 321 -2.16 2.61 -16.46
N ILE A 322 -0.99 2.30 -15.92
CA ILE A 322 -0.73 2.34 -14.48
C ILE A 322 0.49 3.19 -14.18
N ASN A 323 0.34 4.06 -13.18
CA ASN A 323 1.47 4.70 -12.55
C ASN A 323 1.95 3.81 -11.39
N THR A 324 3.13 3.22 -11.52
CA THR A 324 3.71 2.31 -10.53
C THR A 324 5.10 2.77 -10.12
N ARG A 325 5.48 2.46 -8.88
CA ARG A 325 6.87 2.60 -8.42
C ARG A 325 7.74 1.39 -8.74
N ARG A 326 7.11 0.28 -9.18
CA ARG A 326 7.85 -0.92 -9.58
C ARG A 326 8.70 -0.65 -10.79
N VAL A 327 9.95 -1.10 -10.76
CA VAL A 327 10.87 -0.88 -11.86
C VAL A 327 10.50 -1.76 -13.04
N VAL A 328 10.26 -1.14 -14.18
CA VAL A 328 9.91 -1.79 -15.45
C VAL A 328 10.86 -1.32 -16.52
N PRO A 329 11.13 -2.13 -17.57
CA PRO A 329 11.89 -1.67 -18.71
C PRO A 329 11.29 -0.39 -19.29
N PRO A 330 12.11 0.53 -19.83
CA PRO A 330 11.61 1.80 -20.35
C PRO A 330 10.73 1.60 -21.59
N THR A 331 9.42 1.47 -21.38
CA THR A 331 8.38 1.57 -22.40
C THR A 331 7.53 2.81 -22.13
N SER A 332 7.10 3.49 -23.18
CA SER A 332 6.45 4.81 -23.09
C SER A 332 5.09 4.81 -22.39
N ASN A 333 4.51 3.64 -22.14
CA ASN A 333 3.41 3.41 -21.20
C ASN A 333 3.53 2.00 -20.61
N VAL A 334 3.15 1.84 -19.34
CA VAL A 334 3.09 0.56 -18.64
C VAL A 334 1.63 0.33 -18.29
N SER A 335 1.10 -0.82 -18.67
CA SER A 335 -0.27 -1.22 -18.40
C SER A 335 -0.37 -2.11 -17.16
N ILE A 336 -1.60 -2.32 -16.66
CA ILE A 336 -1.87 -3.32 -15.63
C ILE A 336 -1.47 -4.73 -16.12
N ARG A 337 -1.73 -5.03 -17.40
CA ARG A 337 -1.32 -6.29 -18.05
C ARG A 337 0.18 -6.52 -17.99
N ASP A 338 0.98 -5.48 -18.28
CA ASP A 338 2.45 -5.59 -18.27
C ASP A 338 3.00 -5.98 -16.89
N LEU A 339 2.40 -5.47 -15.80
CA LEU A 339 2.80 -5.86 -14.45
C LEU A 339 2.37 -7.29 -14.12
N ILE A 340 1.15 -7.68 -14.52
CA ILE A 340 0.65 -9.05 -14.31
C ILE A 340 1.53 -10.06 -15.06
N ASP A 341 1.94 -9.78 -16.30
CA ASP A 341 2.82 -10.66 -17.07
C ASP A 341 4.13 -10.95 -16.33
N ARG A 342 4.74 -9.92 -15.73
CA ARG A 342 5.96 -10.07 -14.93
C ARG A 342 5.71 -10.88 -13.66
N ILE A 343 4.58 -10.67 -12.98
CA ILE A 343 4.18 -11.46 -11.80
C ILE A 343 3.99 -12.93 -12.18
N VAL A 344 3.31 -13.23 -13.28
CA VAL A 344 3.11 -14.59 -13.80
C VAL A 344 4.46 -15.24 -14.14
N ALA A 345 5.36 -14.49 -14.78
CA ALA A 345 6.69 -14.98 -15.11
C ALA A 345 7.51 -15.32 -13.86
N ILE A 346 7.49 -14.44 -12.85
CA ILE A 346 8.17 -14.67 -11.57
C ILE A 346 7.58 -15.86 -10.82
N ASP A 347 6.25 -16.00 -10.76
CA ASP A 347 5.57 -17.15 -10.16
C ASP A 347 6.01 -18.47 -10.82
N ALA A 348 6.06 -18.50 -12.15
CA ALA A 348 6.50 -19.68 -12.90
C ALA A 348 7.99 -20.01 -12.69
N LEU A 349 8.86 -18.99 -12.63
CA LEU A 349 10.31 -19.15 -12.48
C LEU A 349 10.73 -19.42 -11.03
N ALA A 350 9.92 -19.05 -10.03
CA ALA A 350 10.29 -19.14 -8.62
C ALA A 350 10.79 -20.51 -8.16
N PRO A 351 10.19 -21.66 -8.54
CA PRO A 351 10.72 -22.98 -8.17
C PRO A 351 12.13 -23.24 -8.72
N TYR A 352 12.42 -22.78 -9.94
CA TYR A 352 13.75 -22.89 -10.55
C TYR A 352 14.76 -21.97 -9.86
N LEU A 353 14.40 -20.70 -9.67
CA LEU A 353 15.26 -19.68 -9.05
C LEU A 353 15.64 -20.01 -7.61
N THR A 354 14.75 -20.69 -6.87
CA THR A 354 14.97 -21.08 -5.47
C THR A 354 15.59 -22.48 -5.33
N GLY A 355 15.97 -23.14 -6.43
CA GLY A 355 16.56 -24.48 -6.42
C GLY A 355 15.62 -25.60 -5.99
N LYS A 356 14.29 -25.34 -5.98
CA LYS A 356 13.26 -26.37 -5.73
C LYS A 356 13.01 -27.24 -6.96
N SER A 357 13.44 -26.78 -8.13
CA SER A 357 13.40 -27.50 -9.41
C SER A 357 14.66 -27.20 -10.20
N ASP A 358 15.29 -28.22 -10.79
CA ASP A 358 16.41 -28.03 -11.74
C ASP A 358 15.91 -27.78 -13.19
N VAL A 359 14.59 -27.91 -13.41
CA VAL A 359 13.96 -27.75 -14.72
C VAL A 359 13.46 -26.32 -14.86
N LEU A 360 13.95 -25.64 -15.91
CA LEU A 360 13.41 -24.35 -16.32
C LEU A 360 11.99 -24.55 -16.87
N PRO A 361 10.99 -23.79 -16.41
CA PRO A 361 9.61 -23.91 -16.90
C PRO A 361 9.48 -23.53 -18.37
N GLU A 362 8.46 -24.06 -19.02
CA GLU A 362 7.97 -23.53 -20.30
C GLU A 362 7.29 -22.16 -20.10
N ALA A 363 7.07 -21.45 -21.20
CA ALA A 363 6.33 -20.18 -21.17
C ALA A 363 4.93 -20.38 -20.58
N PRO A 364 4.52 -19.60 -19.57
CA PRO A 364 3.17 -19.73 -19.02
C PRO A 364 2.12 -19.43 -20.09
N THR A 365 1.00 -20.16 -20.05
CA THR A 365 -0.08 -19.97 -21.03
C THR A 365 -0.96 -18.75 -20.73
N ASP A 366 -0.81 -18.18 -19.54
CA ASP A 366 -1.54 -17.03 -19.02
C ASP A 366 -0.75 -15.71 -19.08
N VAL A 367 0.34 -15.65 -19.86
CA VAL A 367 0.97 -14.39 -20.25
C VAL A 367 0.42 -13.84 -21.58
N SER A 368 0.51 -12.53 -21.79
CA SER A 368 0.11 -11.86 -23.02
C SER A 368 0.96 -12.27 -24.22
N LEU A 369 0.44 -12.10 -25.44
CA LEU A 369 1.23 -12.32 -26.67
C LEU A 369 2.49 -11.44 -26.71
N LYS A 370 2.39 -10.20 -26.20
CA LYS A 370 3.53 -9.30 -26.05
C LYS A 370 4.62 -9.93 -25.19
N PHE A 371 4.26 -10.47 -24.03
CA PHE A 371 5.23 -11.07 -23.11
C PHE A 371 5.72 -12.45 -23.56
N GLN A 372 4.93 -13.21 -24.32
CA GLN A 372 5.41 -14.46 -24.94
C GLN A 372 6.65 -14.23 -25.81
N ALA A 373 6.74 -13.07 -26.49
CA ALA A 373 7.93 -12.68 -27.24
C ALA A 373 9.13 -12.31 -26.34
N GLU A 374 8.88 -11.89 -25.09
CA GLU A 374 9.91 -11.56 -24.10
C GLU A 374 10.37 -12.78 -23.27
N TRP A 375 9.56 -13.83 -23.18
CA TRP A 375 9.86 -15.03 -22.38
C TRP A 375 11.25 -15.64 -22.64
N PRO A 376 11.73 -15.78 -23.90
CA PRO A 376 13.07 -16.31 -24.15
C PRO A 376 14.18 -15.54 -23.43
N LEU A 377 14.05 -14.22 -23.31
CA LEU A 377 15.00 -13.39 -22.59
C LEU A 377 14.96 -13.66 -21.08
N TRP A 378 13.76 -13.78 -20.49
CA TRP A 378 13.60 -14.13 -19.08
C TRP A 378 14.19 -15.51 -18.74
N ALA A 379 13.95 -16.48 -19.62
CA ALA A 379 14.53 -17.82 -19.54
C ALA A 379 16.07 -17.81 -19.63
N GLU A 380 16.63 -17.06 -20.57
CA GLU A 380 18.09 -16.88 -20.74
C GLU A 380 18.72 -16.24 -19.48
N LEU A 381 18.12 -15.16 -18.98
CA LEU A 381 18.63 -14.43 -17.82
C LEU A 381 18.52 -15.25 -16.53
N SER A 382 17.48 -16.07 -16.38
CA SER A 382 17.33 -16.99 -15.24
C SER A 382 18.46 -18.01 -15.17
N LYS A 383 18.87 -18.58 -16.32
CA LYS A 383 20.04 -19.49 -16.41
C LYS A 383 21.35 -18.75 -16.14
N SER A 384 21.44 -17.50 -16.57
CA SER A 384 22.63 -16.66 -16.40
C SER A 384 22.94 -16.35 -14.93
N LEU A 385 21.93 -16.41 -14.05
CA LEU A 385 22.13 -16.17 -12.62
C LEU A 385 23.14 -17.14 -12.00
N THR A 386 23.33 -18.37 -12.46
CA THR A 386 24.30 -19.28 -11.81
C THR A 386 25.63 -19.38 -12.54
N SER A 387 25.74 -18.82 -13.74
CA SER A 387 26.75 -19.23 -14.71
C SER A 387 27.63 -18.10 -15.25
N VAL A 388 27.25 -16.83 -15.07
CA VAL A 388 28.01 -15.69 -15.61
C VAL A 388 28.16 -14.52 -14.62
N PRO A 389 29.23 -13.70 -14.75
CA PRO A 389 29.29 -12.41 -14.09
C PRO A 389 28.14 -11.51 -14.53
N LEU A 390 27.40 -10.93 -13.58
CA LEU A 390 26.22 -10.11 -13.88
C LEU A 390 26.56 -8.67 -14.29
N THR A 391 27.82 -8.24 -14.11
CA THR A 391 28.25 -6.86 -14.37
C THR A 391 27.94 -6.34 -15.78
N PRO A 392 28.10 -7.13 -16.88
CA PRO A 392 27.69 -6.68 -18.21
C PRO A 392 26.18 -6.43 -18.32
N LEU A 393 25.37 -7.26 -17.65
CA LEU A 393 23.90 -7.16 -17.65
C LEU A 393 23.41 -5.92 -16.90
N ALA A 394 24.17 -5.46 -15.90
CA ALA A 394 23.85 -4.27 -15.13
C ALA A 394 23.87 -2.98 -15.98
N LYS A 395 24.62 -2.96 -17.09
CA LYS A 395 24.72 -1.80 -18.00
C LYS A 395 23.68 -1.82 -19.12
N ASP A 396 22.89 -2.88 -19.21
CA ASP A 396 21.85 -3.02 -20.23
C ASP A 396 20.50 -2.58 -19.63
N PRO A 397 19.88 -1.48 -20.13
CA PRO A 397 18.68 -0.91 -19.53
C PRO A 397 17.43 -1.80 -19.67
N VAL A 398 17.45 -2.80 -20.54
CA VAL A 398 16.37 -3.78 -20.70
C VAL A 398 16.61 -4.98 -19.77
N LYS A 399 17.85 -5.49 -19.74
CA LYS A 399 18.17 -6.69 -18.95
C LYS A 399 18.29 -6.39 -17.45
N ALA A 400 18.76 -5.21 -17.05
CA ALA A 400 18.99 -4.90 -15.65
C ALA A 400 17.73 -4.99 -14.77
N PRO A 401 16.57 -4.41 -15.15
CA PRO A 401 15.33 -4.58 -14.39
C PRO A 401 14.89 -6.05 -14.28
N ILE A 402 15.11 -6.87 -15.32
CA ILE A 402 14.74 -8.29 -15.30
C ILE A 402 15.66 -9.07 -14.35
N VAL A 403 16.97 -8.86 -14.42
CA VAL A 403 17.93 -9.53 -13.52
C VAL A 403 17.66 -9.16 -12.07
N ALA A 404 17.33 -7.90 -11.78
CA ALA A 404 16.99 -7.47 -10.43
C ALA A 404 15.73 -8.17 -9.89
N GLU A 405 14.67 -8.30 -10.70
CA GLU A 405 13.47 -9.07 -10.35
C GLU A 405 13.79 -10.55 -10.08
N LEU A 406 14.60 -11.18 -10.92
CA LEU A 406 14.97 -12.58 -10.77
C LEU A 406 15.81 -12.83 -9.50
N LEU A 407 16.75 -11.94 -9.18
CA LEU A 407 17.55 -12.02 -7.94
C LEU A 407 16.67 -11.81 -6.69
N PHE A 408 15.73 -10.88 -6.76
CA PHE A 408 14.75 -10.67 -5.69
C PHE A 408 13.87 -11.92 -5.49
N ALA A 409 13.35 -12.50 -6.57
CA ALA A 409 12.53 -13.72 -6.52
C ALA A 409 13.31 -14.95 -6.06
N ALA A 410 14.62 -15.01 -6.32
CA ALA A 410 15.52 -16.04 -5.78
C ALA A 410 15.75 -15.89 -4.26
N GLY A 411 15.41 -14.73 -3.66
CA GLY A 411 15.70 -14.42 -2.27
C GLY A 411 17.16 -14.06 -1.99
N ASP A 412 17.99 -13.88 -3.02
CA ASP A 412 19.41 -13.56 -2.90
C ASP A 412 19.63 -12.04 -2.78
N HIS A 413 19.21 -11.48 -1.64
CA HIS A 413 19.23 -10.04 -1.41
C HIS A 413 20.64 -9.43 -1.44
N ALA A 414 21.66 -10.18 -1.01
CA ALA A 414 23.04 -9.71 -1.00
C ALA A 414 23.53 -9.52 -2.44
N ARG A 415 23.30 -10.51 -3.31
CA ARG A 415 23.69 -10.42 -4.71
C ARG A 415 22.85 -9.42 -5.50
N LEU A 416 21.58 -9.24 -5.14
CA LEU A 416 20.76 -8.15 -5.63
C LEU A 416 21.42 -6.80 -5.31
N ALA A 417 21.91 -6.61 -4.08
CA ALA A 417 22.59 -5.37 -3.69
C ALA A 417 23.83 -5.10 -4.54
N ASP A 418 24.72 -6.09 -4.66
CA ASP A 418 25.94 -5.99 -5.47
C ASP A 418 25.64 -5.70 -6.94
N PHE A 419 24.61 -6.35 -7.49
CA PHE A 419 24.18 -6.13 -8.86
C PHE A 419 23.70 -4.69 -9.08
N VAL A 420 22.83 -4.18 -8.21
CA VAL A 420 22.25 -2.85 -8.34
C VAL A 420 23.31 -1.76 -8.26
N LEU A 421 24.34 -1.92 -7.42
CA LEU A 421 25.45 -0.96 -7.35
C LEU A 421 26.21 -0.82 -8.68
N ALA A 422 26.21 -1.86 -9.51
CA ALA A 422 26.84 -1.86 -10.83
C ALA A 422 25.92 -1.37 -11.97
N VAL A 423 24.63 -1.08 -11.69
CA VAL A 423 23.65 -0.71 -12.73
C VAL A 423 23.96 0.66 -13.32
N GLU A 424 23.90 0.77 -14.64
CA GLU A 424 23.95 2.05 -15.34
C GLU A 424 22.85 2.10 -16.42
N PRO A 425 22.28 3.28 -16.72
CA PRO A 425 22.60 4.60 -16.14
C PRO A 425 22.08 4.78 -14.71
N ALA A 426 22.60 5.80 -14.02
CA ALA A 426 22.21 6.16 -12.64
C ALA A 426 20.69 6.23 -12.42
N GLU A 427 19.91 6.70 -13.40
CA GLU A 427 18.44 6.75 -13.28
C GLU A 427 17.82 5.37 -13.09
N THR A 428 18.26 4.38 -13.87
CA THR A 428 17.83 2.98 -13.74
C THR A 428 18.26 2.42 -12.40
N LYS A 429 19.50 2.69 -11.97
CA LYS A 429 20.01 2.29 -10.65
C LYS A 429 19.11 2.81 -9.53
N LEU A 430 18.75 4.09 -9.55
CA LEU A 430 17.92 4.69 -8.50
C LEU A 430 16.48 4.15 -8.53
N ALA A 431 15.92 3.89 -9.71
CA ALA A 431 14.62 3.27 -9.85
C ALA A 431 14.59 1.85 -9.26
N ILE A 432 15.57 1.01 -9.62
CA ILE A 432 15.71 -0.35 -9.08
C ILE A 432 15.92 -0.30 -7.56
N ALA A 433 16.86 0.52 -7.07
CA ALA A 433 17.15 0.63 -5.64
C ALA A 433 15.92 1.11 -4.83
N THR A 434 15.17 2.08 -5.35
CA THR A 434 13.96 2.58 -4.67
C THR A 434 12.89 1.50 -4.59
N ASP A 435 12.55 0.85 -5.71
CA ASP A 435 11.55 -0.22 -5.76
C ASP A 435 11.89 -1.37 -4.79
N PHE A 436 13.09 -1.93 -4.91
CA PHE A 436 13.45 -3.08 -4.09
C PHE A 436 13.66 -2.73 -2.62
N ALA A 437 14.06 -1.50 -2.27
CA ALA A 437 14.06 -1.07 -0.87
C ALA A 437 12.63 -1.10 -0.28
N MET A 438 11.63 -0.65 -1.06
CA MET A 438 10.23 -0.69 -0.65
C MET A 438 9.70 -2.13 -0.55
N ARG A 439 9.99 -2.99 -1.52
CA ARG A 439 9.56 -4.40 -1.50
C ARG A 439 10.24 -5.21 -0.40
N LEU A 440 11.50 -4.93 -0.09
CA LEU A 440 12.21 -5.56 1.03
C LEU A 440 11.65 -5.09 2.39
N ASP A 441 11.26 -3.81 2.54
CA ASP A 441 10.55 -3.33 3.74
C ASP A 441 9.28 -4.15 4.02
N ARG A 442 8.51 -4.47 2.98
CA ARG A 442 7.29 -5.31 3.06
C ARG A 442 7.52 -6.74 3.54
N GLY A 443 8.72 -7.27 3.30
CA GLY A 443 9.16 -8.56 3.82
C GLY A 443 9.73 -8.50 5.25
N CYS A 444 9.79 -7.30 5.83
CA CYS A 444 10.46 -7.03 7.09
C CYS A 444 9.52 -6.33 8.10
N GLN A 445 9.68 -5.02 8.35
CA GLN A 445 8.88 -4.28 9.33
C GLN A 445 7.67 -3.58 8.70
N SER A 446 7.62 -3.52 7.36
CA SER A 446 6.56 -2.86 6.59
C SER A 446 6.31 -1.44 7.09
N TYR A 447 7.37 -0.66 7.32
CA TYR A 447 7.27 0.69 7.89
C TYR A 447 6.43 1.64 7.03
N MET A 448 6.36 1.40 5.72
CA MET A 448 5.54 2.19 4.79
C MET A 448 4.13 1.65 4.59
N HIS A 449 3.80 0.46 5.11
CA HIS A 449 2.46 -0.10 5.00
C HIS A 449 1.44 0.73 5.77
N HIS A 450 0.28 0.93 5.16
CA HIS A 450 -0.90 1.47 5.83
C HIS A 450 -2.17 0.68 5.48
N PRO A 451 -3.10 0.45 6.43
CA PRO A 451 -4.38 -0.18 6.10
C PRO A 451 -5.14 0.57 5.01
N ALA A 452 -5.73 -0.20 4.09
CA ALA A 452 -6.44 0.31 2.92
C ALA A 452 -5.62 1.21 1.98
N GLU A 453 -4.29 1.11 2.00
CA GLU A 453 -3.42 1.84 1.06
C GLU A 453 -3.75 1.55 -0.41
N ALA A 454 -4.15 0.33 -0.75
CA ALA A 454 -4.50 -0.04 -2.11
C ALA A 454 -5.72 0.73 -2.62
N LEU A 455 -6.74 0.88 -1.77
CA LEU A 455 -7.97 1.61 -2.07
C LEU A 455 -7.79 3.14 -1.97
N LEU A 456 -7.09 3.64 -0.94
CA LEU A 456 -7.10 5.06 -0.57
C LEU A 456 -5.86 5.84 -1.00
N LEU A 457 -4.73 5.16 -1.13
CA LEU A 457 -3.42 5.76 -1.39
C LEU A 457 -2.87 5.36 -2.76
N ALA A 458 -3.47 4.38 -3.44
CA ALA A 458 -3.03 3.86 -4.74
C ALA A 458 -1.53 3.51 -4.78
N GLY A 459 -1.01 3.00 -3.66
CA GLY A 459 0.40 2.67 -3.48
C GLY A 459 1.30 3.83 -3.03
N GLN A 460 0.75 5.00 -2.70
CA GLN A 460 1.52 6.05 -2.03
C GLN A 460 1.90 5.62 -0.60
N PRO A 461 3.19 5.75 -0.21
CA PRO A 461 3.64 5.42 1.12
C PRO A 461 3.06 6.42 2.12
N LEU A 462 2.83 5.95 3.35
CA LEU A 462 2.52 6.80 4.49
C LEU A 462 3.73 6.86 5.43
N PHE A 463 4.24 8.05 5.69
CA PHE A 463 5.39 8.25 6.58
C PHE A 463 4.92 8.40 8.03
N LYS A 464 5.11 7.36 8.84
CA LYS A 464 4.60 7.29 10.22
C LYS A 464 5.72 7.50 11.23
N PHE A 465 5.50 8.41 12.18
CA PHE A 465 6.39 8.70 13.31
C PHE A 465 5.66 8.51 14.65
N ASP A 466 4.76 7.52 14.68
CA ASP A 466 3.94 7.26 15.85
C ASP A 466 4.81 6.87 17.07
N PRO A 467 4.44 7.30 18.29
CA PRO A 467 5.08 6.81 19.51
C PRO A 467 5.02 5.28 19.58
N ALA A 468 6.04 4.65 20.17
CA ALA A 468 6.00 3.21 20.44
C ALA A 468 4.75 2.88 21.28
N GLN A 469 3.91 1.98 20.77
CA GLN A 469 2.69 1.52 21.45
C GLN A 469 3.00 0.39 22.42
#